data_AF-A0A7J2NS60-F1
#
_entry.id   AF-A0A7J2NS60-F1
#
_cell.length_a   1.000
_cell.length_b   1.000
_cell.length_c   1.000
_cell.angle_alpha   90.00
_cell.angle_beta   90.00
_cell.angle_gamma   90.00
#
_symmetry.space_group_name_H-M   'P 1'
#
loop_
_entity.id
_entity.type
_entity.pdbx_description
1 polymer ?
#
loop_
_entity_poly.entity_id
_entity_poly.type
_entity_poly.pdbx_seq_one_letter_code
_entity_poly.pdbx_strand_id
1 'polypeptide(L)'
;MKLYFSKRKLENLYLKEKLSTVQIAKRLGCGKSTVWVKLKQFGIKTRNRSETSKMIKHPTKFKISKKELIKKYHKEKLSHYQIAKDIECTKPRIHIKKGYIDKRGVITN
;
A
#
# COMPACT_ATOMS: atom_id res chain seq x y z
N MET A 1 23.89 -6.70 -21.78
CA MET A 1 23.96 -5.45 -20.98
C MET A 1 24.40 -5.78 -19.55
N LYS A 2 25.68 -5.59 -19.21
CA LYS A 2 26.23 -5.84 -17.85
C LYS A 2 25.98 -4.60 -16.98
N LEU A 3 24.92 -4.62 -16.18
CA LEU A 3 24.69 -3.59 -15.17
C LEU A 3 25.69 -3.78 -14.02
N TYR A 4 26.51 -2.77 -13.76
CA TYR A 4 27.44 -2.73 -12.63
C TYR A 4 26.69 -2.55 -11.32
N PHE A 5 26.29 -3.66 -10.70
CA PHE A 5 25.81 -3.69 -9.31
C PHE A 5 27.01 -3.71 -8.38
N SER A 6 27.51 -2.54 -7.98
CA SER A 6 28.42 -2.48 -6.84
C SER A 6 27.62 -2.70 -5.56
N LYS A 7 28.09 -3.60 -4.68
CA LYS A 7 27.52 -3.85 -3.35
C LYS A 7 27.24 -2.53 -2.62
N ARG A 8 28.21 -1.62 -2.60
CA ARG A 8 28.12 -0.32 -1.94
C ARG A 8 27.00 0.57 -2.50
N LYS A 9 26.78 0.55 -3.82
CA LYS A 9 25.71 1.31 -4.47
C LYS A 9 24.35 0.75 -4.10
N LEU A 10 24.20 -0.58 -4.14
CA LEU A 10 22.94 -1.24 -3.78
C LEU A 10 22.62 -1.05 -2.29
N GLU A 11 23.63 -1.11 -1.44
CA GLU A 11 23.52 -0.90 0.01
C GLU A 11 23.14 0.55 0.35
N ASN A 12 23.74 1.55 -0.30
CA ASN A 12 23.34 2.94 -0.13
C ASN A 12 21.87 3.16 -0.56
N LEU A 13 21.48 2.69 -1.76
CA LEU A 13 20.12 2.86 -2.28
C LEU A 13 19.08 2.13 -1.41
N TYR A 14 19.41 0.93 -0.94
CA TYR A 14 18.53 0.15 -0.08
C TYR A 14 18.55 0.71 1.34
N LEU A 15 19.65 0.63 2.07
CA LEU A 15 19.69 0.97 3.50
C LEU A 15 19.59 2.47 3.80
N LYS A 16 20.32 3.33 3.08
CA LYS A 16 20.35 4.78 3.35
C LYS A 16 19.17 5.51 2.74
N GLU A 17 18.94 5.34 1.44
CA GLU A 17 17.84 6.02 0.75
C GLU A 17 16.48 5.35 0.96
N LYS A 18 16.44 4.17 1.62
CA LYS A 18 15.22 3.40 1.94
C LYS A 18 14.34 3.09 0.71
N LEU A 19 14.94 3.03 -0.48
CA LEU A 19 14.20 2.71 -1.69
C LEU A 19 13.72 1.25 -1.68
N SER A 20 12.55 1.03 -2.28
CA SER A 20 12.03 -0.30 -2.56
C SER A 20 12.81 -0.97 -3.69
N THR A 21 12.77 -2.30 -3.75
CA THR A 21 13.41 -3.06 -4.85
C THR A 21 12.89 -2.65 -6.22
N VAL A 22 11.62 -2.23 -6.33
CA VAL A 22 11.01 -1.73 -7.57
C VAL A 22 11.57 -0.37 -7.96
N GLN A 23 11.72 0.55 -7.01
CA GLN A 23 12.32 1.87 -7.29
C GLN A 23 13.80 1.74 -7.68
N ILE A 24 14.55 0.89 -6.99
CA ILE A 24 15.94 0.57 -7.32
C ILE A 24 16.01 -0.05 -8.73
N ALA A 25 15.11 -0.98 -9.03
CA ALA A 25 15.03 -1.62 -10.34
C ALA A 25 14.79 -0.62 -11.46
N LYS A 26 13.85 0.32 -11.29
CA LYS A 26 13.61 1.42 -12.23
C LYS A 26 14.85 2.31 -12.41
N ARG A 27 15.49 2.70 -11.30
CA ARG A 27 16.68 3.57 -11.31
C ARG A 27 17.90 2.91 -11.97
N LEU A 28 17.99 1.59 -11.90
CA LEU A 28 19.09 0.80 -12.46
C LEU A 28 18.72 0.14 -13.80
N GLY A 29 17.53 0.37 -14.34
CA GLY A 29 17.08 -0.23 -15.61
C GLY A 29 17.09 -1.76 -15.59
N CYS A 30 16.73 -2.39 -14.47
CA CYS A 30 16.70 -3.85 -14.32
C CYS A 30 15.37 -4.37 -13.78
N GLY A 31 15.22 -5.69 -13.74
CA GLY A 31 14.08 -6.32 -13.08
C GLY A 31 14.18 -6.27 -11.56
N LYS A 32 13.04 -6.17 -10.88
CA LYS A 32 12.94 -6.29 -9.41
C LYS A 32 13.57 -7.58 -8.87
N SER A 33 13.48 -8.66 -9.64
CA SER A 33 14.05 -9.98 -9.34
C SER A 33 15.58 -9.91 -9.30
N THR A 34 16.19 -9.20 -10.25
CA THR A 34 17.65 -8.98 -10.31
C THR A 34 18.14 -8.25 -9.06
N VAL A 35 17.42 -7.21 -8.64
CA VAL A 35 17.74 -6.47 -7.40
C VAL A 35 17.66 -7.38 -6.18
N TRP A 36 16.63 -8.22 -6.08
CA TRP A 36 16.46 -9.15 -4.96
C TRP A 36 17.57 -10.21 -4.91
N VAL A 37 17.91 -10.82 -6.06
CA VAL A 37 19.01 -11.78 -6.16
C VAL A 37 20.34 -11.12 -5.76
N LYS A 38 20.59 -9.87 -6.19
CA LYS A 38 21.80 -9.14 -5.82
C LYS A 38 21.87 -8.79 -4.34
N LEU A 39 20.76 -8.40 -3.71
CA LEU A 39 20.70 -8.20 -2.26
C LEU A 39 21.10 -9.47 -1.51
N LYS A 40 20.58 -10.62 -1.93
CA LYS A 40 20.91 -11.93 -1.35
C LYS A 40 22.38 -12.31 -1.60
N GLN A 41 22.86 -12.17 -2.84
CA GLN A 41 24.27 -12.45 -3.21
C GLN A 41 25.27 -11.61 -2.42
N PHE A 42 24.94 -10.36 -2.11
CA PHE A 42 25.81 -9.47 -1.35
C PHE A 42 25.65 -9.60 0.18
N GLY A 43 24.76 -10.47 0.65
CA GLY A 43 24.48 -10.67 2.08
C GLY A 43 23.78 -9.47 2.74
N ILE A 44 23.09 -8.64 1.96
CA ILE A 44 22.37 -7.48 2.49
C ILE A 44 21.04 -7.96 3.07
N LYS A 45 20.84 -7.74 4.38
CA LYS A 45 19.61 -8.13 5.09
C LYS A 45 18.39 -7.48 4.43
N THR A 46 17.51 -8.32 3.89
CA THR A 46 16.26 -7.87 3.29
C THR A 46 15.24 -7.55 4.36
N ARG A 47 14.47 -6.49 4.14
CA ARG A 47 13.37 -6.08 5.02
C ARG A 47 12.30 -7.16 5.08
N ASN A 48 11.75 -7.37 6.26
CA ASN A 48 10.58 -8.21 6.43
C ASN A 48 9.29 -7.47 6.02
N ARG A 49 8.17 -8.20 6.02
CA ARG A 49 6.85 -7.65 5.66
C ARG A 49 6.46 -6.47 6.56
N SER A 50 6.72 -6.56 7.87
CA SER A 50 6.37 -5.53 8.85
C SER A 50 7.15 -4.24 8.64
N GLU A 51 8.45 -4.33 8.37
CA GLU A 51 9.32 -3.19 8.04
C GLU A 51 8.88 -2.53 6.73
N THR A 52 8.48 -3.33 5.75
CA THR A 52 7.97 -2.84 4.47
C THR A 52 6.66 -2.07 4.66
N SER A 53 5.71 -2.62 5.44
CA SER A 53 4.43 -1.96 5.73
C SER A 53 4.59 -0.60 6.44
N LYS A 54 5.58 -0.45 7.34
CA LYS A 54 5.87 0.84 7.99
C LYS A 54 6.37 1.92 7.01
N MET A 55 7.05 1.51 5.93
CA MET A 55 7.60 2.43 4.92
C MET A 55 6.58 2.79 3.84
N ILE A 56 5.60 1.93 3.59
CA ILE A 56 4.51 2.22 2.65
C ILE A 56 3.63 3.28 3.32
N LYS A 57 3.78 4.53 2.87
CA LYS A 57 2.77 5.56 3.10
C LYS A 57 1.53 5.16 2.33
N HIS A 58 0.67 4.38 2.98
CA HIS A 58 -0.68 4.25 2.50
C HIS A 58 -1.26 5.66 2.40
N PRO A 59 -1.85 6.06 1.26
CA PRO A 59 -2.71 7.23 1.25
C PRO A 59 -3.94 6.89 2.11
N THR A 60 -3.78 6.94 3.43
CA THR A 60 -4.88 7.00 4.40
C THR A 60 -5.43 8.41 4.31
N LYS A 61 -6.00 8.77 3.16
CA LYS A 61 -6.44 10.14 2.96
C LYS A 61 -7.77 10.20 2.25
N PHE A 62 -8.76 9.55 2.87
CA PHE A 62 -10.13 9.99 2.73
C PHE A 62 -10.63 10.33 4.13
N LYS A 63 -10.65 11.63 4.42
CA LYS A 63 -11.25 12.22 5.62
C LYS A 63 -12.77 12.27 5.41
N ILE A 64 -13.42 11.12 5.30
CA ILE A 64 -14.88 11.08 5.48
C ILE A 64 -15.16 10.72 6.94
N SER A 65 -15.95 11.55 7.61
CA SER A 65 -16.36 11.24 8.97
C SER A 65 -17.27 10.00 8.97
N LYS A 66 -17.18 9.18 10.02
CA LYS A 66 -18.05 7.99 10.17
C LYS A 66 -19.53 8.35 10.04
N LYS A 67 -19.94 9.51 10.56
CA LYS A 67 -21.30 10.05 10.50
C LYS A 67 -21.75 10.33 9.07
N GLU A 68 -20.88 10.92 8.27
CA GLU A 68 -21.15 11.28 6.89
C GLU A 68 -21.20 10.07 5.97
N LEU A 69 -20.33 9.08 6.21
CA LEU A 69 -20.38 7.79 5.51
C LEU A 69 -21.71 7.06 5.74
N ILE A 70 -22.17 7.01 6.99
CA ILE A 70 -23.45 6.39 7.38
C ILE A 70 -24.62 7.14 6.74
N LYS A 71 -24.57 8.48 6.69
CA LYS A 71 -25.60 9.30 6.04
C LYS A 71 -25.71 8.97 4.55
N LYS A 72 -24.59 8.97 3.81
CA LYS A 72 -24.58 8.64 2.38
C LYS A 72 -25.07 7.21 2.09
N TYR A 73 -24.77 6.28 2.98
CA TYR A 73 -25.21 4.89 2.82
C TYR A 73 -26.70 4.66 3.14
N HIS A 74 -27.19 5.17 4.28
CA HIS A 74 -28.56 4.91 4.74
C HIS A 74 -29.59 5.91 4.23
N LYS A 75 -29.24 7.21 4.15
CA LYS A 75 -30.16 8.28 3.73
C LYS A 75 -30.22 8.40 2.22
N GLU A 76 -29.07 8.29 1.56
CA GLU A 76 -28.95 8.49 0.11
C GLU A 76 -28.89 7.16 -0.67
N LYS A 77 -28.89 6.00 0.03
CA LYS A 77 -28.83 4.64 -0.53
C LYS A 77 -27.71 4.43 -1.56
N LEU A 78 -26.61 5.17 -1.41
CA LEU A 78 -25.46 5.08 -2.31
C LEU A 78 -24.65 3.81 -1.99
N SER A 79 -24.24 3.10 -3.03
CA SER A 79 -23.34 1.96 -2.90
C SER A 79 -21.94 2.41 -2.48
N HIS A 80 -21.18 1.49 -1.85
CA HIS A 80 -19.77 1.70 -1.52
C HIS A 80 -18.92 2.17 -2.71
N TYR A 81 -19.28 1.81 -3.95
CA TYR A 81 -18.60 2.28 -5.15
C TYR A 81 -18.93 3.73 -5.48
N GLN A 82 -20.20 4.12 -5.43
CA GLN A 82 -20.61 5.51 -5.66
C GLN A 82 -19.98 6.41 -4.62
N ILE A 83 -20.00 6.00 -3.35
CA ILE A 83 -19.33 6.71 -2.27
C ILE A 83 -17.82 6.80 -2.51
N ALA A 84 -17.16 5.71 -2.93
CA ALA A 84 -15.73 5.72 -3.24
C ALA A 84 -15.39 6.65 -4.42
N LYS A 85 -16.25 6.71 -5.44
CA LYS A 85 -16.09 7.61 -6.59
C LYS A 85 -16.26 9.08 -6.17
N ASP A 86 -17.26 9.38 -5.34
CA ASP A 86 -17.55 10.72 -4.85
C ASP A 86 -16.44 11.27 -3.96
N ILE A 87 -15.80 10.41 -3.17
CA ILE A 87 -14.70 10.82 -2.30
C ILE A 87 -13.34 10.73 -3.03
N GLU A 88 -13.30 10.45 -4.34
CA GLU A 88 -12.07 10.20 -5.13
C GLU A 88 -11.14 9.11 -4.53
N CYS A 89 -11.73 8.11 -3.88
CA CYS A 89 -11.02 6.98 -3.31
C CYS A 89 -10.78 5.86 -4.31
N THR A 90 -9.57 5.30 -4.25
CA THR A 90 -9.25 4.04 -4.91
C THR A 90 -10.01 2.90 -4.23
N LYS A 91 -11.12 2.46 -4.87
CA LYS A 91 -11.78 1.16 -4.69
C LYS A 91 -10.73 0.08 -4.32
N PRO A 92 -10.81 -0.72 -3.24
CA PRO A 92 -11.87 -1.01 -2.27
C PRO A 92 -11.37 -0.79 -0.82
N ARG A 93 -10.75 0.36 -0.53
CA ARG A 93 -10.19 0.62 0.82
C ARG A 93 -11.22 1.03 1.87
N ILE A 94 -12.46 1.32 1.46
CA ILE A 94 -13.56 1.49 2.39
C ILE A 94 -13.91 0.09 2.91
N HIS A 95 -13.17 -0.37 3.92
CA HIS A 95 -13.51 -1.55 4.70
C HIS A 95 -14.73 -1.23 5.56
N ILE A 96 -15.93 -1.33 4.98
CA ILE A 96 -17.10 -1.66 5.78
C ILE A 96 -17.04 -3.17 5.93
N LYS A 97 -16.74 -3.65 7.15
CA LYS A 97 -16.64 -5.07 7.44
C LYS A 97 -17.97 -5.73 7.01
N LYS A 98 -17.89 -6.70 6.10
CA LYS A 98 -19.05 -7.48 5.63
C LYS A 98 -19.61 -8.26 6.83
N GLY A 99 -20.84 -7.92 7.27
CA GLY A 99 -21.53 -8.32 8.52
C GLY A 99 -20.88 -7.74 9.81
N TYR A 100 -21.53 -7.11 10.79
CA TYR A 100 -22.89 -7.06 11.34
C TYR A 100 -23.01 -5.79 12.21
N ILE A 101 -24.22 -5.33 12.51
CA ILE A 101 -24.54 -4.73 13.81
C ILE A 101 -25.99 -5.08 14.18
N ASP A 102 -26.07 -6.11 15.04
CA ASP A 102 -27.24 -6.62 15.79
C ASP A 102 -27.93 -5.52 16.63
N LYS A 103 -29.09 -5.81 17.27
CA LYS A 103 -30.11 -5.05 18.05
C LYS A 103 -29.77 -3.69 18.73
N ARG A 104 -28.52 -3.22 18.66
CA ARG A 104 -27.98 -1.88 18.90
C ARG A 104 -27.48 -1.14 17.61
N GLY A 105 -27.69 -1.71 16.41
CA GLY A 105 -27.82 -1.05 15.08
C GLY A 105 -26.69 -1.15 14.03
N VAL A 106 -26.99 -1.63 12.77
CA VAL A 106 -26.30 -1.83 11.41
C VAL A 106 -25.62 -3.16 10.97
N ILE A 107 -26.38 -4.18 10.52
CA ILE A 107 -25.85 -5.31 9.70
C ILE A 107 -25.87 -4.94 8.20
N THR A 108 -24.78 -5.21 7.46
CA THR A 108 -24.78 -5.20 5.97
C THR A 108 -24.14 -6.49 5.43
N ASN A 109 -24.72 -7.03 4.34
CA ASN A 109 -24.53 -8.37 3.76
C ASN A 109 -23.19 -8.59 3.04
#